data_AF-A0A519NI57-F1
#
_entry.id   AF-A0A519NI57-F1
#
_cell.length_a   1.000
_cell.length_b   1.000
_cell.length_c   1.000
_cell.angle_alpha   90.00
_cell.angle_beta   90.00
_cell.angle_gamma   90.00
#
_symmetry.space_group_name_H-M   'P 1'
#
loop_
_entity.id
_entity.type
_entity.pdbx_description
1 polymer ?
#
loop_
_entity_poly.entity_id
_entity_poly.type
_entity_poly.pdbx_seq_one_letter_code
_entity_poly.pdbx_strand_id
1 'polypeptide(L)'
;MKRFLPWIIAGGVVLLLLLYYVNVKNTALGKDQTAQKEWGNVETAYQRRNDLIGNLVNTVKGAADFEKSTLTAVVEARAKATSVQIDPSNITPEQLNQFQQAQTGVSSALGRLLVSVEKYPDLKANQNFLKLQDELASTENQILTARTRYNETVGEFNTYILGTPRNLFLGSYKEKPFFKSAEGADKPVEVKF
;
A
#
# COMPACT_ATOMS: atom_id res chain seq x y z
N MET A 1 48.93 33.81 -19.39
CA MET A 1 48.25 32.58 -18.89
C MET A 1 47.64 32.73 -17.48
N LYS A 2 48.31 33.33 -16.48
CA LYS A 2 47.77 33.47 -15.10
C LYS A 2 46.47 34.30 -14.97
N ARG A 3 46.15 35.20 -15.91
CA ARG A 3 44.92 36.02 -15.93
C ARG A 3 43.65 35.25 -16.30
N PHE A 4 43.77 34.17 -17.07
CA PHE A 4 42.63 33.33 -17.47
C PHE A 4 42.39 32.17 -16.51
N LEU A 5 43.39 31.84 -15.68
CA LEU A 5 43.30 30.80 -14.66
C LEU A 5 42.09 30.94 -13.70
N PRO A 6 41.76 32.12 -13.14
CA PRO A 6 40.58 32.26 -12.28
C PRO A 6 39.26 32.01 -13.03
N TRP A 7 39.16 32.37 -14.31
CA TRP A 7 37.98 32.12 -15.14
C TRP A 7 37.81 30.64 -15.49
N ILE A 8 38.92 29.95 -15.75
CA ILE A 8 38.93 28.49 -15.98
C ILE A 8 38.49 27.76 -14.70
N ILE A 9 39.00 28.18 -13.53
CA ILE A 9 38.60 27.62 -12.23
C ILE A 9 37.11 27.87 -11.98
N ALA A 10 36.63 29.09 -12.19
CA ALA A 10 35.20 29.42 -12.01
C ALA A 10 34.32 28.59 -12.95
N GLY A 11 34.69 28.45 -14.23
CA GLY A 11 33.98 27.61 -15.19
C GLY A 11 33.96 26.13 -14.79
N GLY A 12 35.08 25.61 -14.28
CA GLY A 12 35.16 24.25 -13.76
C GLY A 12 34.25 24.02 -12.55
N VAL A 13 34.20 24.97 -11.60
CA VAL A 13 33.31 24.90 -10.44
C VAL A 13 31.83 24.91 -10.86
N VAL A 14 31.45 25.79 -11.79
CA VAL A 14 30.07 25.83 -12.31
C VAL A 14 29.70 24.51 -12.99
N LEU A 15 30.59 23.94 -13.80
CA LEU A 15 30.34 22.66 -14.45
C LEU A 15 30.15 21.53 -13.43
N LEU A 16 30.98 21.48 -12.38
CA LEU A 16 30.83 20.50 -11.30
C LEU A 16 29.51 20.64 -10.54
N LEU A 17 29.07 21.87 -10.26
CA LEU A 17 27.78 22.12 -9.62
C LEU A 17 26.60 21.69 -10.50
N LEU A 18 26.67 21.91 -11.81
CA LEU A 18 25.65 21.46 -12.76
C LEU A 18 25.58 19.93 -12.83
N LEU A 19 26.73 19.25 -12.91
CA LEU A 19 26.80 17.79 -12.91
C LEU A 19 26.25 17.20 -11.60
N TYR A 20 26.58 17.81 -10.46
CA TYR A 20 26.03 17.44 -9.17
C TYR A 20 24.51 17.61 -9.13
N TYR A 21 23.98 18.75 -9.58
CA TYR A 21 22.54 19.02 -9.62
C TYR A 21 21.78 18.00 -10.47
N VAL A 22 22.27 17.68 -11.66
CA VAL A 22 21.66 16.68 -12.55
C VAL A 22 21.67 15.29 -11.91
N ASN A 23 22.79 14.90 -11.29
CA ASN A 23 22.88 13.62 -10.59
C ASN A 23 21.86 13.53 -9.43
N VAL A 24 21.72 14.59 -8.65
CA VAL A 24 20.77 14.65 -7.54
C VAL A 24 19.32 14.51 -8.02
N LYS A 25 18.94 15.23 -9.07
CA LYS A 25 17.59 15.14 -9.67
C LYS A 25 17.30 13.75 -10.24
N ASN A 26 18.21 13.18 -11.01
CA ASN A 26 18.00 11.85 -11.63
C ASN A 26 17.90 10.74 -10.58
N THR A 27 18.69 10.82 -9.51
CA THR A 27 18.63 9.85 -8.42
C THR A 27 17.31 9.96 -7.65
N ALA A 28 16.84 11.18 -7.37
CA ALA A 28 15.55 11.40 -6.73
C ALA A 28 14.39 10.84 -7.59
N LEU A 29 14.42 11.10 -8.90
CA LEU A 29 13.44 10.55 -9.85
C LEU A 29 13.45 9.02 -9.86
N GLY A 30 14.62 8.38 -9.87
CA GLY A 30 14.73 6.92 -9.84
C GLY A 30 14.14 6.30 -8.56
N LYS A 31 14.38 6.96 -7.41
CA LYS A 31 13.79 6.53 -6.12
C LYS A 31 12.28 6.74 -6.09
N ASP A 32 11.78 7.86 -6.60
CA ASP A 32 10.34 8.13 -6.73
C ASP A 32 9.66 7.06 -7.61
N GLN A 33 10.24 6.75 -8.77
CA GLN A 33 9.72 5.70 -9.66
C GLN A 33 9.72 4.32 -8.99
N THR A 34 10.72 4.02 -8.15
CA THR A 34 10.75 2.76 -7.39
C THR A 34 9.64 2.71 -6.35
N ALA A 35 9.39 3.79 -5.61
CA ALA A 35 8.26 3.87 -4.68
C ALA A 35 6.91 3.74 -5.40
N GLN A 36 6.75 4.37 -6.57
CA GLN A 36 5.54 4.24 -7.40
C GLN A 36 5.34 2.80 -7.92
N LYS A 37 6.43 2.12 -8.30
CA LYS A 37 6.37 0.71 -8.69
C LYS A 37 5.90 -0.17 -7.53
N GLU A 38 6.44 0.02 -6.33
CA GLU A 38 6.01 -0.75 -5.17
C GLU A 38 4.57 -0.42 -4.74
N TRP A 39 4.10 0.81 -4.98
CA TRP A 39 2.67 1.13 -4.87
C TRP A 39 1.81 0.28 -5.82
N GLY A 40 2.22 0.13 -7.08
CA GLY A 40 1.53 -0.74 -8.04
C GLY A 40 1.48 -2.21 -7.59
N ASN A 41 2.51 -2.69 -6.89
CA ASN A 41 2.49 -4.03 -6.28
C ASN A 41 1.44 -4.12 -5.15
N VAL A 42 1.33 -3.07 -4.34
CA VAL A 42 0.29 -2.97 -3.30
C VAL A 42 -1.11 -3.00 -3.93
N GLU A 43 -1.35 -2.19 -4.96
CA GLU A 43 -2.63 -2.17 -5.68
C GLU A 43 -2.98 -3.52 -6.29
N THR A 44 -2.00 -4.21 -6.88
CA THR A 44 -2.19 -5.56 -7.45
C THR A 44 -2.61 -6.56 -6.38
N ALA A 45 -2.01 -6.52 -5.20
CA ALA A 45 -2.37 -7.40 -4.08
C ALA A 45 -3.80 -7.13 -3.58
N TYR A 46 -4.20 -5.85 -3.50
CA TYR A 46 -5.58 -5.48 -3.14
C TYR A 46 -6.60 -5.83 -4.21
N GLN A 47 -6.25 -5.67 -5.49
CA GLN A 47 -7.10 -6.07 -6.61
C GLN A 47 -7.40 -7.56 -6.55
N ARG A 48 -6.36 -8.39 -6.37
CA ARG A 48 -6.51 -9.84 -6.17
C ARG A 48 -7.47 -10.14 -5.03
N ARG A 49 -7.32 -9.47 -3.87
CA ARG A 49 -8.24 -9.64 -2.73
C ARG A 49 -9.69 -9.32 -3.12
N ASN A 50 -9.91 -8.21 -3.81
CA ASN A 50 -11.24 -7.79 -4.24
C ASN A 50 -11.89 -8.78 -5.22
N ASP A 51 -11.10 -9.39 -6.10
CA ASP A 51 -11.58 -10.41 -7.04
C ASP A 51 -11.95 -11.71 -6.32
N LEU A 52 -11.11 -12.15 -5.38
CA LEU A 52 -11.37 -13.32 -4.53
C LEU A 52 -12.61 -13.13 -3.65
N ILE A 53 -12.83 -11.93 -3.09
CA ILE A 53 -14.05 -11.61 -2.34
C ILE A 53 -15.28 -11.72 -3.24
N GLY A 54 -15.20 -11.27 -4.49
CA GLY A 54 -16.29 -11.42 -5.46
C GLY A 54 -16.67 -12.89 -5.67
N ASN A 55 -15.66 -13.75 -5.84
CA ASN A 55 -15.85 -15.19 -5.98
C ASN A 55 -16.42 -15.81 -4.69
N LEU A 56 -15.91 -15.42 -3.52
CA LEU A 56 -16.39 -15.88 -2.21
C LEU A 56 -17.87 -15.55 -2.01
N VAL A 57 -18.27 -14.30 -2.31
CA VAL A 57 -19.67 -13.85 -2.22
C VAL A 57 -20.56 -14.70 -3.12
N ASN A 58 -20.12 -15.03 -4.34
CA ASN A 58 -20.89 -15.87 -5.25
C ASN A 58 -21.03 -17.31 -4.74
N THR A 59 -19.98 -17.89 -4.15
CA THR A 59 -20.04 -19.23 -3.54
C THR A 59 -21.01 -19.25 -2.37
N VAL A 60 -20.97 -18.23 -1.49
CA VAL A 60 -21.87 -18.15 -0.33
C VAL A 60 -23.32 -17.91 -0.73
N LYS A 61 -23.58 -17.13 -1.79
CA LYS A 61 -24.94 -16.94 -2.35
C LYS A 61 -25.61 -18.24 -2.80
N GLY A 62 -24.82 -19.25 -3.16
CA GLY A 62 -25.34 -20.56 -3.56
C GLY A 62 -25.92 -21.37 -2.41
N ALA A 63 -25.63 -21.02 -1.15
CA ALA A 63 -26.23 -21.66 0.01
C ALA A 63 -27.60 -21.03 0.29
N ALA A 64 -28.65 -21.86 0.23
CA ALA A 64 -30.05 -21.42 0.17
C ALA A 64 -30.53 -20.59 1.38
N ASP A 65 -29.82 -20.59 2.51
CA ASP A 65 -30.27 -19.98 3.77
C ASP A 65 -29.23 -19.03 4.42
N PHE A 66 -28.22 -18.57 3.68
CA PHE A 66 -27.18 -17.72 4.27
C PHE A 66 -27.69 -16.32 4.67
N GLU A 67 -27.21 -15.81 5.80
CA GLU A 67 -27.55 -14.48 6.34
C GLU A 67 -27.26 -13.35 5.31
N LYS A 68 -28.32 -12.81 4.71
CA LYS A 68 -28.23 -11.72 3.70
C LYS A 68 -27.53 -10.47 4.25
N SER A 69 -27.77 -10.10 5.49
CA SER A 69 -27.16 -8.93 6.14
C SER A 69 -25.64 -9.04 6.17
N THR A 70 -25.11 -10.22 6.52
CA THR A 70 -23.67 -10.50 6.58
C THR A 70 -23.04 -10.42 5.19
N LEU A 71 -23.70 -10.99 4.19
CA LEU A 71 -23.22 -10.92 2.81
C LEU A 71 -23.25 -9.49 2.24
N THR A 72 -24.32 -8.74 2.51
CA THR A 72 -24.43 -7.32 2.12
C THR A 72 -23.30 -6.49 2.74
N ALA A 73 -22.98 -6.70 4.01
CA ALA A 73 -21.87 -6.00 4.66
C ALA A 73 -20.51 -6.27 3.99
N VAL A 74 -20.27 -7.48 3.48
CA VAL A 74 -19.05 -7.81 2.71
C VAL A 74 -19.04 -7.10 1.36
N VAL A 75 -20.17 -7.10 0.66
CA VAL A 75 -20.30 -6.43 -0.64
C VAL A 75 -20.11 -4.91 -0.50
N GLU A 76 -20.71 -4.29 0.50
CA GLU A 76 -20.56 -2.86 0.79
C GLU A 76 -19.12 -2.51 1.19
N ALA A 77 -18.50 -3.32 2.06
CA ALA A 77 -17.10 -3.11 2.45
C ALA A 77 -16.16 -3.20 1.24
N ARG A 78 -16.37 -4.19 0.36
CA ARG A 78 -15.63 -4.32 -0.91
C ARG A 78 -15.86 -3.09 -1.79
N ALA A 79 -17.10 -2.68 -1.99
CA ALA A 79 -17.44 -1.52 -2.82
C ALA A 79 -16.76 -0.25 -2.32
N LYS A 80 -16.79 -0.02 -1.00
CA LYS A 80 -16.08 1.10 -0.37
C LYS A 80 -14.57 1.02 -0.60
N ALA A 81 -13.96 -0.15 -0.40
CA ALA A 81 -12.52 -0.33 -0.64
C ALA A 81 -12.11 -0.09 -2.09
N THR A 82 -12.91 -0.53 -3.07
CA THR A 82 -12.66 -0.29 -4.50
C THR A 82 -12.89 1.16 -4.92
N SER A 83 -13.70 1.92 -4.16
CA SER A 83 -13.98 3.32 -4.47
C SER A 83 -12.82 4.27 -4.08
N VAL A 84 -11.93 3.83 -3.19
CA VAL A 84 -10.77 4.63 -2.77
C VAL A 84 -9.62 4.37 -3.73
N GLN A 85 -9.46 5.25 -4.71
CA GLN A 85 -8.35 5.25 -5.65
C GLN A 85 -7.29 6.25 -5.20
N ILE A 86 -6.02 5.87 -5.33
CA ILE A 86 -4.87 6.71 -4.96
C ILE A 86 -4.02 6.91 -6.21
N ASP A 87 -3.64 8.16 -6.45
CA ASP A 87 -2.64 8.48 -7.47
C ASP A 87 -1.23 8.25 -6.88
N PRO A 88 -0.43 7.29 -7.42
CA PRO A 88 0.91 7.00 -6.91
C PRO A 88 1.88 8.18 -6.99
N SER A 89 1.63 9.14 -7.88
CA SER A 89 2.49 10.30 -8.08
C SER A 89 2.34 11.33 -6.94
N ASN A 90 1.19 11.36 -6.26
CA ASN A 90 0.87 12.36 -5.24
C ASN A 90 0.04 11.79 -4.08
N ILE A 91 0.57 10.75 -3.44
CA ILE A 91 -0.05 10.13 -2.26
C ILE A 91 0.07 11.06 -1.06
N THR A 92 -1.06 11.50 -0.50
CA THR A 92 -1.07 12.24 0.77
C THR A 92 -1.33 11.31 1.97
N PRO A 93 -0.90 11.70 3.20
CA PRO A 93 -1.20 10.93 4.40
C PRO A 93 -2.70 10.65 4.61
N GLU A 94 -3.55 11.62 4.25
CA GLU A 94 -5.01 11.52 4.36
C GLU A 94 -5.57 10.49 3.39
N GLN A 95 -5.13 10.51 2.13
CA GLN A 95 -5.52 9.52 1.13
C GLN A 95 -5.10 8.10 1.56
N LEU A 96 -3.85 7.95 2.01
CA LEU A 96 -3.33 6.66 2.46
C LEU A 96 -4.08 6.17 3.72
N ASN A 97 -4.48 7.07 4.61
CA ASN A 97 -5.28 6.73 5.78
C ASN A 97 -6.69 6.28 5.39
N GLN A 98 -7.38 7.01 4.52
CA GLN A 98 -8.69 6.64 3.99
C GLN A 98 -8.66 5.26 3.30
N PHE A 99 -7.62 5.01 2.51
CA PHE A 99 -7.40 3.72 1.87
C PHE A 99 -7.23 2.63 2.91
N GLN A 100 -6.34 2.80 3.89
CA GLN A 100 -6.15 1.82 4.97
C GLN A 100 -7.45 1.53 5.74
N GLN A 101 -8.23 2.56 6.10
CA GLN A 101 -9.52 2.40 6.77
C GLN A 101 -10.50 1.57 5.94
N ALA A 102 -10.60 1.84 4.64
CA ALA A 102 -11.47 1.07 3.76
C ALA A 102 -11.01 -0.39 3.66
N GLN A 103 -9.69 -0.63 3.56
CA GLN A 103 -9.14 -1.99 3.53
C GLN A 103 -9.34 -2.75 4.86
N THR A 104 -9.27 -2.08 6.01
CA THR A 104 -9.59 -2.67 7.34
C THR A 104 -11.07 -3.02 7.47
N GLY A 105 -11.95 -2.20 6.88
CA GLY A 105 -13.38 -2.49 6.81
C GLY A 105 -13.68 -3.80 6.10
N VAL A 106 -12.97 -4.09 5.01
CA VAL A 106 -13.05 -5.37 4.29
C VAL A 106 -12.63 -6.53 5.18
N SER A 107 -11.45 -6.46 5.80
CA SER A 107 -10.95 -7.54 6.68
C SER A 107 -11.92 -7.80 7.84
N SER A 108 -12.52 -6.74 8.40
CA SER A 108 -13.52 -6.86 9.47
C SER A 108 -14.82 -7.52 8.99
N ALA A 109 -15.29 -7.18 7.79
CA ALA A 109 -16.48 -7.81 7.20
C ALA A 109 -16.24 -9.29 6.87
N LEU A 110 -15.05 -9.63 6.36
CA LEU A 110 -14.66 -11.01 6.13
C LEU A 110 -14.58 -11.81 7.44
N GLY A 111 -14.00 -11.25 8.50
CA GLY A 111 -13.98 -11.90 9.81
C GLY A 111 -15.38 -12.26 10.32
N ARG A 112 -16.35 -11.35 10.17
CA ARG A 112 -17.77 -11.63 10.50
C ARG A 112 -18.38 -12.71 9.60
N LEU A 113 -18.09 -12.68 8.30
CA LEU A 113 -18.54 -13.70 7.36
C LEU A 113 -18.07 -15.10 7.78
N LEU A 114 -16.79 -15.23 8.13
CA LEU A 114 -16.22 -16.51 8.57
C LEU A 114 -16.89 -17.03 9.84
N VAL A 115 -17.14 -16.16 10.81
CA VAL A 115 -17.89 -16.53 12.03
C VAL A 115 -19.31 -16.96 11.71
N SER A 116 -20.03 -16.26 10.82
CA SER A 116 -21.39 -16.66 10.42
C SER A 116 -21.40 -18.01 9.69
N VAL A 117 -20.38 -18.33 8.89
CA VAL A 117 -20.27 -19.60 8.16
C VAL A 117 -20.16 -20.81 9.09
N GLU A 118 -19.70 -20.64 10.34
CA GLU A 118 -19.67 -21.73 11.32
C GLU A 118 -21.03 -22.39 11.58
N LYS A 119 -22.12 -21.66 11.36
CA LYS A 119 -23.50 -22.15 11.49
C LYS A 119 -24.01 -22.95 10.29
N TYR A 120 -23.23 -23.02 9.21
CA TYR A 120 -23.64 -23.60 7.92
C TYR A 120 -22.69 -24.73 7.50
N PRO A 121 -22.93 -25.99 7.95
CA PRO A 121 -22.05 -27.14 7.67
C PRO A 121 -21.75 -27.35 6.19
N ASP A 122 -22.73 -27.12 5.31
CA ASP A 122 -22.55 -27.28 3.86
C ASP A 122 -21.52 -26.32 3.28
N LEU A 123 -21.48 -25.07 3.77
CA LEU A 123 -20.45 -24.10 3.37
C LEU A 123 -19.09 -24.43 3.97
N LYS A 124 -19.05 -24.91 5.22
CA LYS A 124 -17.80 -25.35 5.86
C LYS A 124 -17.16 -26.52 5.12
N ALA A 125 -17.95 -27.44 4.60
CA ALA A 125 -17.47 -28.59 3.83
C ALA A 125 -17.22 -28.26 2.35
N ASN A 126 -17.63 -27.08 1.87
CA ASN A 126 -17.50 -26.70 0.47
C ASN A 126 -16.03 -26.45 0.11
N GLN A 127 -15.48 -27.31 -0.75
CA GLN A 127 -14.08 -27.23 -1.18
C GLN A 127 -13.72 -25.91 -1.87
N ASN A 128 -14.64 -25.31 -2.64
CA ASN A 128 -14.40 -24.01 -3.28
C ASN A 128 -14.34 -22.90 -2.23
N PHE A 129 -15.19 -22.95 -1.20
CA PHE A 129 -15.18 -21.99 -0.11
C PHE A 129 -13.87 -22.07 0.70
N LEU A 130 -13.45 -23.28 1.08
CA LEU A 130 -12.18 -23.51 1.79
C LEU A 130 -10.99 -22.99 0.98
N LYS A 131 -10.92 -23.32 -0.31
CA LYS A 131 -9.87 -22.83 -1.20
C LYS A 131 -9.83 -21.30 -1.28
N LEU A 132 -10.99 -20.64 -1.38
CA LEU A 132 -11.06 -19.17 -1.42
C LEU A 132 -10.61 -18.54 -0.09
N GLN A 133 -10.89 -19.18 1.05
CA GLN A 133 -10.36 -18.72 2.34
C GLN A 133 -8.83 -18.80 2.37
N ASP A 134 -8.25 -19.92 1.92
CA ASP A 134 -6.79 -20.09 1.86
C ASP A 134 -6.14 -19.07 0.92
N GLU A 135 -6.74 -18.83 -0.25
CA GLU A 135 -6.27 -17.81 -1.19
C GLU A 135 -6.37 -16.39 -0.63
N LEU A 136 -7.44 -16.07 0.12
CA LEU A 136 -7.58 -14.79 0.81
C LEU A 136 -6.52 -14.63 1.91
N ALA A 137 -6.29 -15.65 2.73
CA ALA A 137 -5.26 -15.62 3.77
C ALA A 137 -3.85 -15.45 3.16
N SER A 138 -3.56 -16.14 2.06
CA SER A 138 -2.33 -15.96 1.29
C SER A 138 -2.21 -14.53 0.73
N THR A 139 -3.33 -13.97 0.25
CA THR A 139 -3.37 -12.60 -0.26
C THR A 139 -3.13 -11.57 0.85
N GLU A 140 -3.60 -11.79 2.07
CA GLU A 140 -3.28 -10.92 3.22
C GLU A 140 -1.77 -10.91 3.52
N ASN A 141 -1.09 -12.05 3.45
CA ASN A 141 0.37 -12.11 3.58
C ASN A 141 1.10 -11.38 2.45
N GLN A 142 0.59 -11.46 1.23
CA GLN A 142 1.11 -10.70 0.08
C GLN A 142 0.91 -9.19 0.28
N ILE A 143 -0.24 -8.77 0.78
CA ILE A 143 -0.54 -7.37 1.12
C ILE A 143 0.45 -6.85 2.17
N LEU A 144 0.68 -7.62 3.24
CA LEU A 144 1.66 -7.25 4.28
C LEU A 144 3.06 -7.07 3.68
N THR A 145 3.50 -8.02 2.85
CA THR A 145 4.80 -7.95 2.18
C THR A 145 4.91 -6.74 1.26
N ALA A 146 3.88 -6.47 0.45
CA ALA A 146 3.83 -5.34 -0.47
C ALA A 146 3.87 -4.00 0.28
N ARG A 147 3.13 -3.87 1.38
CA ARG A 147 3.16 -2.69 2.25
C ARG A 147 4.55 -2.46 2.86
N THR A 148 5.22 -3.52 3.32
CA THR A 148 6.58 -3.42 3.85
C THR A 148 7.57 -2.92 2.79
N ARG A 149 7.55 -3.50 1.59
CA ARG A 149 8.42 -3.06 0.48
C ARG A 149 8.15 -1.63 0.03
N TYR A 150 6.88 -1.24 -0.02
CA TYR A 150 6.51 0.16 -0.27
C TYR A 150 7.10 1.07 0.82
N ASN A 151 6.96 0.72 2.10
CA ASN A 151 7.52 1.50 3.20
C ASN A 151 9.05 1.61 3.13
N GLU A 152 9.76 0.52 2.79
CA GLU A 152 11.22 0.52 2.60
C GLU A 152 11.63 1.51 1.50
N THR A 153 10.98 1.44 0.33
CA THR A 153 11.30 2.31 -0.82
C THR A 153 10.90 3.77 -0.59
N VAL A 154 9.79 4.02 0.10
CA VAL A 154 9.41 5.36 0.59
C VAL A 154 10.43 5.88 1.60
N GLY A 155 10.93 5.03 2.50
CA GLY A 155 11.97 5.39 3.45
C GLY A 155 13.26 5.84 2.77
N GLU A 156 13.70 5.10 1.75
CA GLU A 156 14.85 5.49 0.94
C GLU A 156 14.62 6.82 0.19
N PHE A 157 13.44 6.98 -0.40
CA PHE A 157 13.07 8.19 -1.13
C PHE A 157 13.03 9.41 -0.21
N ASN A 158 12.30 9.33 0.90
CA ASN A 158 12.18 10.40 1.89
C ASN A 158 13.55 10.78 2.48
N THR A 159 14.37 9.79 2.84
CA THR A 159 15.75 10.03 3.32
C THR A 159 16.61 10.75 2.27
N TYR A 160 16.43 10.41 0.99
CA TYR A 160 17.18 11.04 -0.09
C TYR A 160 16.81 12.52 -0.25
N ILE A 161 15.51 12.83 -0.31
CA ILE A 161 15.00 14.18 -0.55
C ILE A 161 15.19 15.13 0.65
N LEU A 162 15.15 14.60 1.87
CA LEU A 162 15.34 15.37 3.11
C LEU A 162 16.82 15.57 3.48
N GLY A 163 17.72 14.73 2.95
CA GLY A 163 19.14 14.80 3.27
C GLY A 163 19.77 16.14 2.87
N THR A 164 20.47 16.79 3.80
CA THR A 164 21.24 18.02 3.54
C THR A 164 22.60 17.65 2.91
N PRO A 165 23.09 18.34 1.85
CA PRO A 165 22.56 19.57 1.24
C PRO A 165 21.57 19.35 0.06
N ARG A 166 21.17 18.11 -0.22
CA ARG A 166 20.32 17.77 -1.38
C ARG A 166 18.93 18.41 -1.33
N ASN A 167 18.37 18.57 -0.13
CA ASN A 167 17.07 19.20 0.11
C ASN A 167 16.93 20.59 -0.55
N LEU A 168 18.01 21.36 -0.65
CA LEU A 168 18.04 22.67 -1.31
C LEU A 168 17.68 22.60 -2.81
N PHE A 169 17.95 21.47 -3.47
CA PHE A 169 17.70 21.24 -4.90
C PHE A 169 16.42 20.43 -5.17
N LEU A 170 15.86 19.84 -4.11
CA LEU A 170 14.77 18.87 -4.17
C LEU A 170 13.45 19.37 -3.56
N GLY A 171 13.33 20.65 -3.21
CA GLY A 171 12.12 21.22 -2.61
C GLY A 171 10.81 21.08 -3.42
N SER A 172 10.88 20.65 -4.68
CA SER A 172 9.72 20.27 -5.49
C SER A 172 9.17 18.88 -5.16
N TYR A 173 9.99 17.99 -4.61
CA TYR A 173 9.58 16.65 -4.20
C TYR A 173 8.91 16.72 -2.82
N LYS A 174 7.79 16.02 -2.68
CA LYS A 174 7.08 15.88 -1.41
C LYS A 174 7.41 14.53 -0.79
N GLU A 175 7.50 14.50 0.53
CA GLU A 175 7.58 13.24 1.27
C GLU A 175 6.37 12.37 0.95
N LYS A 176 6.61 11.06 0.79
CA LYS A 176 5.53 10.08 0.65
C LYS A 176 5.19 9.49 2.02
N PRO A 177 3.90 9.25 2.32
CA PRO A 177 3.50 8.68 3.60
C PRO A 177 3.84 7.19 3.67
N PHE A 178 4.05 6.69 4.89
CA PHE A 178 4.21 5.26 5.17
C PHE A 178 2.85 4.61 5.47
N PHE A 179 2.68 3.33 5.11
CA PHE A 179 1.68 2.48 5.75
C PHE A 179 1.98 2.38 7.24
N LYS A 180 0.94 2.57 8.06
CA LYS A 180 1.04 2.48 9.51
C LYS A 180 0.63 1.09 9.98
N SER A 181 1.08 0.72 11.17
CA SER A 181 0.48 -0.41 11.90
C SER A 181 -1.01 -0.15 12.12
N ALA A 182 -1.78 -1.23 12.26
CA ALA A 182 -3.19 -1.12 12.61
C ALA A 182 -3.33 -0.34 13.93
N GLU A 183 -4.32 0.56 14.01
CA GLU A 183 -4.63 1.27 15.26
C GLU A 183 -4.89 0.25 16.38
N GLY A 184 -4.15 0.36 17.48
CA GLY A 184 -4.24 -0.58 18.61
C GLY A 184 -3.25 -1.74 18.60
N ALA A 185 -2.35 -1.85 17.61
CA ALA A 185 -1.25 -2.82 17.64
C ALA A 185 -0.28 -2.59 18.82
N ASP A 186 -0.27 -1.39 19.41
CA ASP A 186 0.50 -1.05 20.61
C ASP A 186 -0.13 -1.59 21.90
N LYS A 187 -1.37 -2.10 21.85
CA LYS A 187 -2.04 -2.70 23.01
C LYS A 187 -1.70 -4.19 23.07
N PRO A 188 -1.12 -4.68 24.17
CA PRO A 188 -0.85 -6.11 24.31
C PRO A 188 -2.14 -6.93 24.21
N VAL A 189 -2.05 -8.11 23.59
CA VAL A 189 -3.17 -9.04 23.49
C VAL A 189 -3.46 -9.59 24.89
N GLU A 190 -4.54 -9.14 25.52
CA GLU A 190 -5.05 -9.76 26.74
C GLU A 190 -5.65 -11.13 26.41
N VAL A 191 -4.85 -12.19 26.56
CA VAL A 191 -5.37 -13.56 26.50
C VAL A 191 -6.09 -13.84 27.82
N LYS A 192 -7.43 -13.76 27.79
CA LYS A 192 -8.27 -14.24 28.89
C LYS A 192 -8.51 -15.73 28.71
N PHE A 193 -8.00 -16.53 29.65
CA PHE A 193 -8.32 -17.94 29.79
C PHE A 193 -9.73 -18.13 30.36
#